data_AF-A0A9D8HSV2-F1
#
_entry.id   AF-A0A9D8HSV2-F1
#
_cell.length_a   1.000
_cell.length_b   1.000
_cell.length_c   1.000
_cell.angle_alpha   90.00
_cell.angle_beta   90.00
_cell.angle_gamma   90.00
#
_symmetry.space_group_name_H-M   'P 1'
#
loop_
_entity.id
_entity.type
_entity.pdbx_description
1 polymer ?
#
loop_
_entity_poly.entity_id
_entity_poly.type
_entity_poly.pdbx_seq_one_letter_code
_entity_poly.pdbx_strand_id
1 'polypeptide(L)' 'MINRIGVLTGGGDSPAINAAIRAIFVKANNYGYKVIGIRNGWEGMVKGNAFEIQRIDVAGTLAIGGTIIGTSRK' A
#
# COMPACT_ATOMS: atom_id res chain seq x y z
N MET A 1 21.30 5.07 -4.15
CA MET A 1 20.32 5.96 -3.49
C MET A 1 18.95 5.27 -3.52
N ILE A 2 18.20 5.26 -2.42
CA ILE A 2 16.88 4.60 -2.33
C ILE A 2 15.83 5.51 -2.98
N ASN A 3 15.02 4.99 -3.91
CA ASN A 3 13.97 5.76 -4.62
C ASN A 3 12.61 5.02 -4.69
N ARG A 4 12.50 3.87 -4.01
CA ARG A 4 11.31 3.01 -4.00
C ARG A 4 11.04 2.52 -2.59
N ILE A 5 9.77 2.52 -2.19
CA ILE A 5 9.31 2.01 -0.89
C ILE A 5 8.28 0.91 -1.15
N GLY A 6 8.48 -0.27 -0.57
CA GLY A 6 7.48 -1.34 -0.55
C GLY A 6 6.50 -1.17 0.61
N VAL A 7 5.21 -1.38 0.36
CA VAL A 7 4.14 -1.33 1.37
C VAL A 7 3.31 -2.61 1.28
N LEU A 8 3.12 -3.27 2.41
CA LEU A 8 2.22 -4.42 2.56
C LEU A 8 1.40 -4.25 3.85
N THR A 9 0.23 -4.89 3.90
CA THR A 9 -0.60 -4.94 5.10
C THR A 9 -0.77 -6.39 5.53
N GLY A 10 -0.20 -6.76 6.68
CA GLY A 10 -0.32 -8.10 7.26
C GLY A 10 -1.32 -8.15 8.41
N GLY A 11 -1.99 -9.31 8.58
CA GLY A 11 -2.89 -9.55 9.71
C GLY A 11 -4.37 -9.26 9.41
N GLY A 12 -5.07 -8.67 10.38
CA GLY A 12 -6.48 -8.30 10.26
C GLY A 12 -6.64 -6.92 9.63
N ASP A 13 -7.72 -6.73 8.89
CA ASP A 13 -8.04 -5.43 8.28
C ASP A 13 -8.64 -4.45 9.29
N SER A 14 -8.50 -3.15 9.04
CA SER A 14 -9.01 -2.07 9.89
C SER A 14 -9.44 -0.86 9.04
N PRO A 15 -10.47 -0.09 9.46
CA PRO A 15 -10.95 1.08 8.71
C PRO A 15 -9.87 2.14 8.39
N ALA A 16 -8.77 2.19 9.13
CA ALA A 16 -7.75 3.25 8.99
C ALA A 16 -6.62 2.92 7.98
N ILE A 17 -6.54 1.68 7.47
CA ILE A 17 -5.36 1.23 6.73
C ILE A 17 -5.20 1.96 5.39
N ASN A 18 -6.30 2.17 4.66
CA ASN A 18 -6.30 2.97 3.44
C ASN A 18 -5.78 4.40 3.65
N ALA A 19 -6.13 5.03 4.78
CA ALA A 19 -5.62 6.34 5.12
C ALA A 19 -4.10 6.34 5.35
N ALA A 20 -3.57 5.29 5.99
CA ALA A 20 -2.12 5.11 6.18
C ALA A 20 -1.40 4.91 4.84
N ILE A 21 -1.92 4.05 3.95
CA ILE A 21 -1.36 3.82 2.61
C ILE A 21 -1.32 5.13 1.80
N ARG A 22 -2.41 5.91 1.85
CA ARG A 22 -2.47 7.23 1.19
C ARG A 22 -1.46 8.22 1.77
N ALA A 23 -1.28 8.25 3.10
CA ALA A 23 -0.30 9.13 3.74
C ALA A 23 1.13 8.77 3.29
N ILE A 24 1.46 7.47 3.21
CA ILE A 24 2.74 6.99 2.67
C ILE A 24 2.92 7.45 1.23
N PHE A 25 1.92 7.24 0.37
CA PHE A 25 1.98 7.65 -1.04
C PHE A 25 2.23 9.16 -1.19
N VAL A 26 1.46 10.01 -0.51
CA VAL A 26 1.60 11.47 -0.59
C VAL A 26 2.99 11.90 -0.13
N LYS A 27 3.47 11.37 1.01
CA LYS A 27 4.78 11.74 1.55
C LYS A 27 5.92 11.26 0.66
N ALA A 28 5.85 10.03 0.15
CA ALA A 28 6.84 9.47 -0.78
C ALA A 28 6.91 10.28 -2.08
N ASN A 29 5.75 10.63 -2.65
CA ASN A 29 5.69 11.43 -3.87
C ASN A 29 6.29 12.83 -3.70
N ASN A 30 6.14 13.46 -2.52
CA ASN A 30 6.80 14.74 -2.20
C ASN A 30 8.34 14.63 -2.16
N TYR A 31 8.89 13.44 -1.95
CA TYR A 31 10.33 13.17 -2.03
C TYR A 31 10.77 12.60 -3.40
N GLY A 32 9.85 12.48 -4.37
CA GLY A 32 10.13 11.86 -5.67
C GLY A 32 10.32 10.35 -5.61
N TYR A 33 9.82 9.68 -4.57
CA TYR A 33 9.90 8.23 -4.42
C TYR A 33 8.66 7.53 -4.96
N LYS A 34 8.85 6.36 -5.56
CA LYS A 34 7.75 5.49 -5.99
C LYS A 34 7.31 4.59 -4.83
N VAL A 35 6.01 4.32 -4.75
CA VAL A 35 5.46 3.38 -3.77
C VAL A 35 5.03 2.11 -4.48
N ILE A 36 5.51 0.97 -3.99
CA ILE A 36 5.21 -0.35 -4.51
C ILE A 36 4.26 -1.04 -3.52
N GLY A 37 3.01 -1.23 -3.92
CA GLY A 37 2.01 -1.96 -3.15
C GLY A 37 2.15 -3.46 -3.37
N ILE A 38 2.36 -4.22 -2.29
CA ILE A 38 2.45 -5.67 -2.30
C ILE A 38 1.09 -6.23 -1.92
N ARG A 39 0.50 -7.06 -2.79
CA ARG A 39 -0.86 -7.54 -2.60
C ARG A 39 -0.94 -8.62 -1.52
N ASN A 40 -2.01 -8.64 -0.74
CA ASN A 40 -2.32 -9.73 0.20
C ASN A 40 -1.18 -10.01 1.21
N GLY A 41 -0.56 -8.97 1.75
CA GLY A 41 0.44 -9.08 2.80
C GLY A 41 1.67 -9.92 2.40
N TRP A 42 2.14 -10.77 3.33
CA TRP A 42 3.33 -11.59 3.14
C TRP A 42 3.20 -12.62 2.03
N GLU A 43 2.00 -13.16 1.81
CA GLU A 43 1.74 -14.10 0.72
C GLU A 43 2.07 -13.50 -0.65
N GLY A 44 1.70 -12.24 -0.91
CA GLY A 44 2.08 -11.59 -2.17
C GLY A 44 3.55 -11.21 -2.21
N MET A 45 4.19 -10.94 -1.07
CA MET A 45 5.64 -10.70 -1.04
C MET A 45 6.40 -11.95 -1.50
N VAL A 46 6.06 -13.12 -0.98
CA VAL A 46 6.67 -14.41 -1.38
C VAL A 46 6.40 -14.72 -2.85
N LYS A 47 5.21 -14.40 -3.35
CA LYS A 47 4.81 -14.63 -4.75
C LYS A 47 5.29 -13.55 -5.73
N GLY A 48 5.93 -12.49 -5.26
CA GLY A 48 6.29 -11.33 -6.09
C GLY A 48 5.08 -10.57 -6.67
N ASN A 49 3.92 -10.66 -6.02
CA ASN A 49 2.70 -9.98 -6.45
C ASN A 49 2.69 -8.53 -5.93
N ALA A 50 3.29 -7.64 -6.72
CA ALA A 50 3.41 -6.23 -6.38
C ALA A 50 3.13 -5.34 -7.59
N PHE A 51 2.70 -4.10 -7.33
CA PHE A 51 2.44 -3.10 -8.37
C PHE A 51 2.84 -1.70 -7.88
N GLU A 52 3.15 -0.79 -8.80
CA GLU A 52 3.37 0.62 -8.45
C GLU A 52 2.03 1.28 -8.14
N ILE A 53 1.89 1.81 -6.92
CA ILE A 53 0.71 2.60 -6.52
C ILE A 53 0.78 3.94 -7.23
N GLN A 54 -0.28 4.29 -7.93
CA GLN A 54 -0.48 5.56 -8.60
C GLN A 54 -1.47 6.44 -7.83
N ARG A 55 -1.53 7.73 -8.21
CA ARG A 55 -2.46 8.69 -7.61
C ARG A 55 -3.92 8.24 -7.68
N ILE A 56 -4.29 7.54 -8.75
CA ILE A 56 -5.66 7.03 -8.94
C ILE A 56 -6.01 5.92 -7.94
N ASP A 57 -5.04 5.10 -7.53
CA ASP A 57 -5.27 3.97 -6.61
C ASP A 57 -5.58 4.44 -5.18
N VAL A 58 -5.10 5.63 -4.80
CA VAL A 58 -5.30 6.22 -3.45
C VAL A 58 -6.31 7.38 -3.45
N ALA A 59 -6.90 7.72 -4.59
CA ALA A 59 -7.92 8.74 -4.68
C ALA A 59 -9.23 8.23 -4.06
N GLY A 60 -9.87 9.04 -3.21
CA GLY A 60 -11.14 8.67 -2.57
C GLY A 60 -11.05 7.61 -1.47
N THR A 61 -9.87 7.04 -1.20
CA THR A 61 -9.74 5.92 -0.23
C THR A 61 -9.82 6.32 1.24
N LEU A 62 -9.77 7.63 1.56
CA LEU A 62 -9.85 8.11 2.95
C LEU A 62 -11.17 7.73 3.65
N ALA A 63 -12.27 7.66 2.90
CA ALA A 63 -13.57 7.29 3.43
C ALA A 63 -13.87 5.78 3.30
N ILE A 64 -12.96 5.02 2.68
CA ILE A 64 -13.15 3.60 2.39
C ILE A 64 -12.40 2.81 3.45
N GLY A 65 -13.15 2.04 4.24
CA GLY A 65 -12.57 1.12 5.20
C GLY A 65 -11.74 0.03 4.52
N GLY A 66 -10.82 -0.54 5.28
CA GLY A 66 -10.04 -1.69 4.88
C GLY A 66 -8.71 -1.35 4.20
N THR A 67 -8.23 -2.24 3.32
CA THR A 67 -6.96 -2.09 2.58
C THR A 67 -7.09 -2.32 1.07
N ILE A 68 -6.72 -1.32 0.26
CA ILE A 68 -6.68 -1.40 -1.22
C ILE A 68 -5.65 -2.42 -1.75
N ILE A 69 -4.67 -2.80 -0.92
CA ILE A 69 -3.66 -3.82 -1.29
C ILE A 69 -4.00 -5.20 -0.71
N GLY A 70 -5.06 -5.36 0.07
CA GLY A 70 -5.45 -6.64 0.66
C GLY A 70 -4.53 -7.09 1.80
N THR A 71 -4.95 -8.10 2.54
CA THR A 71 -4.16 -8.70 3.62
C THR A 71 -4.23 -10.23 3.56
N SER A 72 -3.23 -10.89 4.15
CA SER A 72 -3.22 -12.34 4.33
C SER A 72 -2.72 -12.66 5.75
N ARG A 73 -3.16 -13.81 6.27
CA ARG A 73 -2.71 -14.37 7.55
C ARG A 73 -1.65 -15.47 7.38
N LYS A 74 -1.25 -15.74 6.13
CA LYS A 74 -0.22 -16.72 5.78
C LYS A 74 1.16 -16.08 5.83
#